data_AF-A0A286DE88-F1
#
_entry.id   AF-A0A286DE88-F1
#
_cell.length_a   1.000
_cell.length_b   1.000
_cell.length_c   1.000
_cell.angle_alpha   90.00
_cell.angle_beta   90.00
_cell.angle_gamma   90.00
#
_symmetry.space_group_name_H-M   'P 1'
#
loop_
_entity.id
_entity.type
_entity.pdbx_description
1 polymer ?
#
loop_
_entity_poly.entity_id
_entity_poly.type
_entity_poly.pdbx_seq_one_letter_code
_entity_poly.pdbx_strand_id
1 'polypeptide(L)'
;MYQSSSYASAAERSEPDAPAPRQPERRKTDAMPDPAALRAGLTAEQVTTLETMEQFHWRLKFVRRPLFKAPIPVLVERGDMRLVVIEEDGTINENPELRLRG
;
A
#
# COMPACT_ATOMS: atom_id res chain seq x y z
N MET A 1 -54.27 47.72 -25.27
CA MET A 1 -55.72 47.57 -25.03
C MET A 1 -56.07 46.14 -25.44
N TYR A 2 -56.62 45.33 -24.52
CA TYR A 2 -57.10 43.94 -24.64
C TYR A 2 -56.09 42.83 -25.03
N GLN A 3 -56.03 41.63 -24.42
CA GLN A 3 -56.34 41.12 -23.07
C GLN A 3 -55.88 39.64 -23.04
N SER A 4 -55.49 39.18 -21.85
CA SER A 4 -55.80 37.87 -21.24
C SER A 4 -55.24 36.54 -21.78
N SER A 5 -54.51 35.89 -20.85
CA SER A 5 -54.62 34.48 -20.40
C SER A 5 -54.29 33.35 -21.38
N SER A 6 -53.75 32.19 -20.99
CA SER A 6 -53.82 31.50 -19.70
C SER A 6 -52.82 30.33 -19.64
N TYR A 7 -52.42 30.00 -18.41
CA TYR A 7 -51.72 28.78 -18.01
C TYR A 7 -52.45 27.49 -18.42
N ALA A 8 -51.72 26.52 -18.97
CA ALA A 8 -51.93 25.08 -18.82
C ALA A 8 -50.56 24.39 -19.05
N SER A 9 -49.84 24.01 -17.99
CA SER A 9 -49.95 22.75 -17.24
C SER A 9 -49.11 21.62 -17.83
N ALA A 10 -48.26 21.09 -16.95
CA ALA A 10 -47.73 19.73 -16.93
C ALA A 10 -46.79 19.28 -18.07
N ALA A 11 -45.49 19.26 -17.77
CA ALA A 11 -44.82 17.99 -17.56
C ALA A 11 -43.45 18.23 -16.94
N GLU A 12 -43.35 17.96 -15.63
CA GLU A 12 -42.15 17.41 -15.02
C GLU A 12 -41.48 16.40 -15.97
N ARG A 13 -40.26 16.71 -16.39
CA ARG A 13 -39.24 15.69 -16.50
C ARG A 13 -38.13 16.06 -15.55
N SER A 14 -38.29 15.55 -14.34
CA SER A 14 -37.23 15.40 -13.34
C SER A 14 -36.11 14.58 -13.98
N GLU A 15 -35.03 15.25 -14.37
CA GLU A 15 -33.77 14.57 -14.68
C GLU A 15 -32.91 14.61 -13.40
N PRO A 16 -32.65 13.46 -12.78
CA PRO A 16 -31.99 13.39 -11.49
C PRO A 16 -30.49 13.66 -11.62
N ASP A 17 -29.98 14.42 -10.65
CA ASP A 17 -28.68 14.23 -9.99
C ASP A 17 -27.61 13.55 -10.84
N ALA A 18 -26.89 14.33 -11.65
CA ALA A 18 -25.64 13.88 -12.22
C ALA A 18 -24.63 13.72 -11.05
N PRO A 19 -24.12 12.52 -10.74
CA PRO A 19 -23.11 12.39 -9.71
C PRO A 19 -21.85 13.10 -10.19
N ALA A 20 -21.34 14.01 -9.36
CA ALA A 20 -20.05 14.64 -9.53
C ALA A 20 -18.99 13.56 -9.85
N PRO A 21 -17.99 13.86 -10.72
CA PRO A 21 -16.92 12.91 -10.99
C PRO A 21 -16.21 12.61 -9.66
N ARG A 22 -16.40 11.39 -9.15
CA ARG A 22 -15.60 10.85 -8.06
C ARG A 22 -14.18 10.81 -8.59
N GLN A 23 -13.36 11.78 -8.19
CA GLN A 23 -11.95 11.76 -8.49
C GLN A 23 -11.43 10.39 -8.01
N PRO A 24 -10.78 9.59 -8.87
CA PRO A 24 -10.11 8.42 -8.37
C PRO A 24 -9.07 8.93 -7.39
N GLU A 25 -9.27 8.62 -6.11
CA GLU A 25 -8.31 8.81 -5.05
C GLU A 25 -7.03 8.14 -5.55
N ARG A 26 -6.12 8.95 -6.07
CA ARG A 26 -4.92 8.48 -6.76
C ARG A 26 -4.03 7.92 -5.66
N ARG A 27 -4.27 6.63 -5.35
CA ARG A 27 -3.43 5.79 -4.52
C ARG A 27 -2.01 6.12 -4.95
N LYS A 28 -1.21 6.69 -4.06
CA LYS A 28 0.19 7.07 -4.33
C LYS A 28 0.94 5.78 -4.71
N THR A 29 0.92 5.41 -5.98
CA THR A 29 1.39 4.10 -6.45
C THR A 29 2.84 4.10 -6.92
N ASP A 30 3.61 5.17 -6.73
CA ASP A 30 4.98 5.23 -7.29
C ASP A 30 6.04 5.89 -6.39
N ALA A 31 5.67 6.33 -5.18
CA ALA A 31 6.70 6.79 -4.24
C ALA A 31 7.33 5.55 -3.60
N MET A 32 8.59 5.27 -3.95
CA MET A 32 9.42 4.29 -3.24
C MET A 32 9.29 4.60 -1.73
N PRO A 33 8.83 3.64 -0.91
CA PRO A 33 8.49 3.93 0.48
C PRO A 33 9.72 4.46 1.20
N ASP A 34 9.52 5.52 1.98
CA ASP A 34 10.60 6.15 2.73
C ASP A 34 11.30 5.10 3.62
N PRO A 35 12.64 5.01 3.59
CA PRO A 35 13.37 3.97 4.32
C PRO A 35 13.16 4.06 5.84
N ALA A 36 12.96 5.26 6.39
CA ALA A 36 12.64 5.41 7.81
C ALA A 36 11.22 4.92 8.11
N ALA A 37 10.27 5.15 7.19
CA ALA A 37 8.90 4.65 7.32
C ALA A 37 8.83 3.11 7.28
N LEU A 38 9.69 2.45 6.48
CA LEU A 38 9.78 0.99 6.45
C LEU A 38 10.27 0.43 7.79
N ARG A 39 11.30 1.05 8.39
CA ARG A 39 11.89 0.62 9.68
C ARG A 39 11.02 0.95 10.89
N ALA A 40 9.96 1.74 10.72
CA ALA A 40 9.06 2.09 11.81
C ALA A 40 8.36 0.85 12.40
N GLY A 41 8.52 0.64 13.71
CA GLY A 41 7.88 -0.45 14.45
C GLY A 41 8.62 -1.78 14.42
N LEU A 42 9.80 -1.87 13.79
CA LEU A 42 10.67 -3.03 13.91
C LEU A 42 11.17 -3.19 15.34
N THR A 43 11.36 -4.44 15.78
CA THR A 43 11.98 -4.73 17.07
C THR A 43 13.49 -4.38 17.04
N ALA A 44 14.11 -4.23 18.22
CA ALA A 44 15.54 -3.92 18.30
C ALA A 44 16.41 -5.02 17.67
N GLU A 45 16.04 -6.28 17.87
CA GLU A 45 16.70 -7.44 17.24
C GLU A 45 16.58 -7.37 15.71
N GLN A 46 15.38 -7.06 15.19
CA GLN A 46 15.16 -6.90 13.76
C GLN A 46 16.01 -5.77 13.15
N VAL A 47 16.12 -4.63 13.83
CA VAL A 47 16.94 -3.50 13.39
C VAL A 47 18.42 -3.91 13.35
N THR A 48 18.91 -4.57 14.39
CA THR A 48 20.30 -5.02 14.47
C THR A 48 20.64 -6.02 13.36
N THR A 49 19.77 -7.00 13.12
CA THR A 49 19.94 -7.95 12.01
C THR A 49 19.87 -7.24 10.67
N LEU A 50 18.92 -6.32 10.47
CA LEU A 50 18.79 -5.55 9.24
C LEU A 50 20.07 -4.76 8.93
N GLU A 51 20.60 -4.02 9.89
CA GLU A 51 21.85 -3.25 9.74
C GLU A 51 23.02 -4.17 9.37
N THR A 52 23.12 -5.33 10.02
CA THR A 52 24.13 -6.35 9.70
C THR A 52 23.97 -6.85 8.27
N MET A 53 22.76 -7.20 7.84
CA MET A 53 22.51 -7.67 6.47
C MET A 53 22.78 -6.60 5.41
N GLU A 54 22.49 -5.33 5.70
CA GLU A 54 22.79 -4.20 4.81
C GLU A 54 24.30 -4.06 4.53
N GLN A 55 25.17 -4.41 5.49
CA GLN A 55 26.62 -4.49 5.27
C GLN A 55 27.01 -5.58 4.25
N PHE A 56 26.22 -6.65 4.15
CA PHE A 56 26.39 -7.74 3.17
C PHE A 56 25.64 -7.49 1.85
N HIS A 57 25.37 -6.22 1.51
CA HIS A 57 24.68 -5.80 0.28
C HIS A 57 23.23 -6.30 0.15
N TRP A 58 22.61 -6.69 1.26
CA TRP A 58 21.17 -6.88 1.29
C TRP A 58 20.46 -5.53 1.40
N ARG A 59 19.23 -5.47 0.91
CA ARG A 59 18.43 -4.25 0.95
C ARG A 59 17.02 -4.57 1.41
N LEU A 60 16.48 -3.73 2.29
CA LEU A 60 15.08 -3.81 2.69
C LEU A 60 14.18 -3.47 1.49
N LYS A 61 13.40 -4.45 1.02
CA LYS A 61 12.49 -4.27 -0.11
C LYS A 61 11.15 -3.69 0.34
N PHE A 62 10.57 -4.30 1.36
CA PHE A 62 9.34 -3.87 2.02
C PHE A 62 9.20 -4.56 3.37
N VAL A 63 8.22 -4.13 4.16
CA VAL A 63 7.88 -4.74 5.46
C VAL A 63 6.44 -5.21 5.42
N ARG A 64 6.19 -6.50 5.70
CA ARG A 64 4.83 -7.02 5.85
C ARG A 64 4.33 -6.64 7.24
N ARG A 65 3.10 -6.16 7.35
CA ARG A 65 2.47 -5.80 8.62
C ARG A 65 1.19 -6.60 8.82
N PRO A 66 1.27 -7.84 9.32
CA PRO A 66 0.08 -8.61 9.66
C PRO A 66 -0.67 -7.93 10.80
N LEU A 67 -2.00 -8.02 10.79
CA LEU A 67 -2.79 -7.52 11.92
C LEU A 67 -2.40 -8.28 13.19
N PHE A 68 -2.12 -7.54 14.27
CA PHE A 68 -1.77 -8.07 15.60
C PHE A 68 -0.47 -8.89 15.68
N LYS A 69 0.45 -8.76 14.71
CA LYS A 69 1.79 -9.37 14.78
C LYS A 69 2.88 -8.33 14.60
N ALA A 70 4.10 -8.66 15.01
CA ALA A 70 5.26 -7.84 14.71
C ALA A 70 5.41 -7.66 13.19
N PRO A 71 5.90 -6.50 12.74
CA PRO A 71 6.27 -6.30 11.35
C PRO A 71 7.35 -7.31 10.92
N ILE A 72 7.28 -7.75 9.67
CA ILE A 72 8.20 -8.74 9.10
C ILE A 72 8.98 -8.08 7.96
N PRO A 73 10.22 -7.65 8.19
CA PRO A 73 11.13 -7.17 7.15
C PRO A 73 11.34 -8.21 6.07
N VAL A 74 11.28 -7.79 4.80
CA VAL A 74 11.62 -8.62 3.64
C VAL A 74 12.83 -8.00 2.94
N LEU A 75 13.93 -8.73 2.89
CA LEU A 75 15.18 -8.28 2.29
C LEU A 75 15.44 -9.02 0.98
N VAL A 76 16.14 -8.34 0.09
CA VAL A 76 16.67 -8.91 -1.15
C VAL A 76 18.18 -8.75 -1.22
N GLU A 77 18.83 -9.76 -1.77
CA GLU A 77 20.23 -9.70 -2.15
C GLU A 77 20.42 -8.70 -3.32
N ARG A 78 21.64 -8.17 -3.50
CA ARG A 78 22.04 -7.30 -4.61
C ARG A 78 21.57 -7.77 -6.00
N GLY A 79 21.46 -9.08 -6.23
CA GLY A 79 21.02 -9.68 -7.50
C GLY A 79 19.53 -9.98 -7.59
N ASP A 80 18.73 -9.66 -6.56
CA ASP A 80 17.30 -10.03 -6.43
C ASP A 80 17.03 -11.55 -6.60
N MET A 81 18.07 -12.39 -6.50
CA MET A 81 17.99 -13.85 -6.64
C MET A 81 17.49 -14.54 -5.38
N ARG A 82 17.67 -13.89 -4.22
CA ARG A 82 17.32 -14.41 -2.91
C ARG A 82 16.46 -13.42 -2.15
N LEU A 83 15.43 -13.95 -1.51
CA LEU A 83 14.52 -13.24 -0.63
C LEU A 83 14.61 -13.89 0.73
N VAL A 84 14.80 -13.08 1.76
CA VAL A 84 14.80 -13.53 3.15
C VAL A 84 13.86 -12.65 3.96
N VAL A 85 13.37 -13.19 5.07
CA VAL A 85 12.61 -12.40 6.04
C VAL A 85 13.32 -12.41 7.38
N ILE A 86 13.16 -11.33 8.14
CA ILE A 86 13.63 -11.26 9.53
C ILE A 86 12.43 -11.48 10.44
N GLU A 87 12.48 -12.50 11.28
CA GLU A 87 11.43 -12.79 12.26
C GLU A 87 11.49 -11.80 13.44
N GLU A 88 10.54 -11.87 14.38
CA GLU A 88 10.45 -10.91 15.50
C GLU A 88 11.68 -10.92 16.43
N ASP A 89 12.31 -12.09 16.57
CA ASP A 89 13.50 -12.35 17.38
C ASP A 89 14.82 -12.03 16.66
N GLY A 90 14.75 -11.47 15.44
CA GLY A 90 15.92 -11.14 14.65
C GLY A 90 16.51 -12.31 13.86
N THR A 91 15.94 -13.52 13.94
CA THR A 91 16.37 -14.65 13.12
C THR A 91 16.05 -14.43 11.64
N ILE A 92 16.90 -14.94 10.76
CA ILE A 92 16.73 -14.83 9.30
C ILE A 92 16.10 -16.14 8.80
N ASN A 93 14.99 -16.00 8.08
CA ASN A 93 14.32 -17.10 7.41
C ASN A 93 14.51 -16.96 5.89
N GLU A 94 15.33 -17.87 5.35
CA GLU A 94 15.73 -17.90 3.93
C GLU A 94 14.79 -18.71 3.04
N ASN A 95 13.82 -19.40 3.62
CA ASN A 95 12.81 -20.16 2.90
C ASN A 95 11.40 -19.63 3.24
N PRO A 96 11.10 -18.34 2.97
CA PRO A 96 9.73 -17.90 3.05
C PRO A 96 8.96 -18.71 1.99
N GLU A 97 7.88 -19.40 2.37
CA GLU A 97 7.09 -20.23 1.45
C GLU A 97 6.53 -19.40 0.28
N LEU A 98 7.35 -19.16 -0.74
CA LEU A 98 7.05 -18.39 -1.94
C LEU A 98 6.74 -19.42 -3.02
N ARG A 99 5.52 -19.97 -2.95
CA ARG A 99 4.99 -20.83 -4.01
C ARG A 99 4.78 -19.98 -5.27
N LEU A 100 5.79 -19.94 -6.15
CA LEU A 100 5.61 -19.57 -7.54
C LEU A 100 4.61 -20.55 -8.16
N ARG A 101 3.37 -20.12 -8.38
CA ARG A 101 2.42 -20.85 -9.23
C ARG A 101 2.82 -20.55 -10.67
N GLY A 102 3.28 -21.58 -11.38
CA GLY A 102 3.41 -21.56 -12.84
C GLY A 102 2.08 -21.68 -13.55
#